data_AF-A0A657PK94-F1
#
_entry.id   AF-A0A657PK94-F1
#
_cell.length_a   1.000
_cell.length_b   1.000
_cell.length_c   1.000
_cell.angle_alpha   90.00
_cell.angle_beta   90.00
_cell.angle_gamma   90.00
#
_symmetry.space_group_name_H-M   'P 1'
#
loop_
_entity.id
_entity.type
_entity.pdbx_description
1 polymer ?
#
loop_
_entity_poly.entity_id
_entity_poly.type
_entity_poly.pdbx_seq_one_letter_code
_entity_poly.pdbx_strand_id
1 'polypeptide(L)'
;LPGYTQFLEDPAQALDFPAMEHAYSSVLLKSVGQLMSRSVFSIGIDEPVMKAAAQMDLHGFRRIPVVGRDKRLAGIVSLSDIHQAIFLRELESATFQNGTEKGDDRI
;
A
#
# COMPACT_ATOMS: atom_id res chain seq x y z
N LEU A 1 -12.79 9.07 8.82
CA LEU A 1 -12.52 8.69 10.23
C LEU A 1 -11.80 9.87 10.86
N PRO A 2 -12.17 10.33 12.07
CA PRO A 2 -11.37 11.29 12.80
C PRO A 2 -9.94 10.79 12.84
N GLY A 3 -9.00 11.69 12.61
CA GLY A 3 -7.60 11.37 12.79
C GLY A 3 -7.37 10.95 14.24
N TYR A 4 -6.41 10.05 14.46
CA TYR A 4 -6.02 9.60 15.80
C TYR A 4 -5.78 10.77 16.77
N THR A 5 -5.30 11.90 16.24
CA THR A 5 -5.10 13.16 16.98
C THR A 5 -6.35 13.68 17.66
N GLN A 6 -7.51 13.59 17.01
CA GLN A 6 -8.80 14.04 17.58
C GLN A 6 -9.29 13.11 18.71
N PHE A 7 -8.74 11.90 18.82
CA PHE A 7 -9.05 10.94 19.89
C PHE A 7 -8.21 11.18 21.16
N LEU A 8 -7.04 11.81 21.03
CA LEU A 8 -6.14 12.10 22.15
C LEU A 8 -6.50 13.38 22.90
N GLU A 9 -7.17 14.31 22.24
CA GLU A 9 -7.53 15.61 22.83
C GLU A 9 -8.63 15.51 23.89
N ASP A 10 -9.54 14.53 23.77
CA ASP A 10 -10.56 14.26 24.79
C ASP A 10 -11.00 12.78 24.77
N PRO A 11 -10.33 11.89 25.54
CA PRO A 11 -10.67 10.48 25.61
C PRO A 11 -12.03 10.19 26.28
N ALA A 12 -12.61 11.17 27.01
CA ALA A 12 -13.93 11.01 27.63
C ALA A 12 -15.07 11.22 26.61
N GLN A 13 -14.90 12.15 25.67
CA GLN A 13 -15.82 12.33 24.53
C GLN A 13 -15.78 11.15 23.55
N ALA A 14 -14.65 10.47 23.44
CA ALA A 14 -14.47 9.33 22.54
C ALA A 14 -15.29 8.07 22.91
N LEU A 15 -15.77 7.99 24.15
CA LEU A 15 -16.63 6.92 24.65
C LEU A 15 -18.12 7.31 24.69
N ASP A 16 -18.46 8.57 24.41
CA ASP A 16 -19.83 9.04 24.22
C ASP A 16 -20.29 8.71 22.80
N PHE A 17 -20.68 7.45 22.62
CA PHE A 17 -21.11 6.89 21.34
C PHE A 17 -22.25 7.70 20.67
N PRO A 18 -23.30 8.15 21.39
CA PRO A 18 -24.33 9.04 20.84
C PRO A 18 -23.82 10.43 20.37
N ALA A 19 -22.88 11.05 21.08
CA ALA A 19 -22.30 12.33 20.66
C ALA A 19 -21.40 12.16 19.42
N MET A 20 -20.62 11.08 19.37
CA MET A 20 -19.83 10.71 18.19
C MET A 20 -20.73 10.44 16.97
N GLU A 21 -21.84 9.72 17.12
CA GLU A 21 -22.78 9.37 16.04
C GLU A 21 -23.37 10.61 15.34
N HIS A 22 -23.71 11.66 16.11
CA HIS A 22 -24.13 12.94 15.56
C HIS A 22 -23.03 13.66 14.78
N ALA A 23 -21.78 13.62 15.25
CA ALA A 23 -20.63 14.21 14.55
C ALA A 23 -20.30 13.46 13.24
N TYR A 24 -20.47 12.13 13.23
CA TYR A 24 -20.24 11.29 12.05
C TYR A 24 -21.32 11.43 10.97
N SER A 25 -22.55 11.80 11.32
CA SER A 25 -23.67 11.85 10.37
C SER A 25 -23.35 12.69 9.12
N SER A 26 -22.64 13.80 9.30
CA SER A 26 -22.21 14.70 8.21
C SER A 26 -21.17 14.08 7.26
N VAL A 27 -20.37 13.12 7.72
CA VAL A 27 -19.39 12.38 6.90
C VAL A 27 -20.04 11.16 6.27
N LEU A 28 -20.93 10.48 6.99
CA LEU A 28 -21.64 9.28 6.52
C LEU A 28 -22.54 9.55 5.30
N LEU A 29 -23.05 10.78 5.17
CA LEU A 29 -23.86 11.21 4.04
C LEU A 29 -23.03 11.72 2.83
N LYS A 30 -21.70 11.78 2.93
CA LYS A 30 -20.84 12.22 1.81
C LYS A 30 -20.64 11.11 0.80
N SER A 31 -20.68 11.45 -0.49
CA SER A 31 -20.28 10.52 -1.55
C SER A 31 -18.77 10.31 -1.54
N VAL A 32 -18.31 9.15 -2.02
CA VAL A 32 -16.87 8.84 -2.14
C VAL A 32 -16.14 9.91 -2.95
N GLY A 33 -16.76 10.46 -3.99
CA GLY A 33 -16.18 11.54 -4.81
C GLY A 33 -15.96 12.86 -4.06
N GLN A 34 -16.67 13.08 -2.95
CA GLN A 34 -16.46 14.24 -2.07
C GLN A 34 -15.31 14.01 -1.08
N LEU A 35 -14.91 12.76 -0.84
CA LEU A 35 -13.87 12.37 0.12
C LEU A 35 -12.54 11.99 -0.53
N MET A 36 -12.55 11.58 -1.80
CA MET A 36 -11.36 11.10 -2.49
C MET A 36 -10.34 12.22 -2.76
N SER A 37 -9.06 11.86 -2.81
CA SER A 37 -8.01 12.73 -3.34
C SER A 37 -8.20 12.96 -4.84
N ARG A 38 -8.22 14.22 -5.27
CA ARG A 38 -8.37 14.60 -6.68
C ARG A 38 -7.06 14.54 -7.47
N SER A 39 -5.95 14.87 -6.80
CA SER A 39 -4.60 14.72 -7.34
C SER A 39 -4.02 13.42 -6.83
N VAL A 40 -3.94 12.41 -7.70
CA VAL A 40 -3.54 11.05 -7.33
C VAL A 40 -2.18 10.77 -7.93
N PHE A 41 -1.22 10.40 -7.09
CA PHE A 41 0.03 9.82 -7.57
C PHE A 41 -0.25 8.43 -8.12
N SER A 42 0.14 8.19 -9.36
CA SER A 42 0.04 6.89 -10.03
C SER A 42 1.37 6.52 -10.63
N ILE A 43 1.64 5.22 -10.73
CA ILE A 43 2.81 4.70 -11.44
C ILE A 43 2.40 4.05 -12.76
N GLY A 44 3.23 4.19 -13.80
CA GLY A 44 2.99 3.50 -15.07
C GLY A 44 3.26 2.00 -14.96
N ILE A 45 2.53 1.17 -15.71
CA ILE A 45 2.69 -0.30 -15.70
C ILE A 45 4.10 -0.79 -16.06
N ASP A 46 4.83 -0.02 -16.86
CA ASP A 46 6.20 -0.34 -17.32
C ASP A 46 7.28 0.35 -16.46
N GLU A 47 6.91 1.11 -15.43
CA GLU A 47 7.88 1.84 -14.61
C GLU A 47 8.51 0.96 -13.51
N PRO A 48 9.76 1.23 -13.09
CA PRO A 48 10.45 0.41 -12.11
C PRO A 48 9.73 0.34 -10.76
N VAL A 49 9.64 -0.86 -10.17
CA VAL A 49 9.01 -1.08 -8.85
C VAL A 49 9.62 -0.22 -7.74
N MET A 50 10.93 0.02 -7.79
CA MET A 50 11.62 0.87 -6.82
C MET A 50 11.19 2.33 -6.90
N LYS A 51 10.72 2.80 -8.07
CA LYS A 51 10.12 4.13 -8.20
C LYS A 51 8.80 4.21 -7.45
N ALA A 52 7.96 3.17 -7.48
CA ALA A 52 6.74 3.11 -6.67
C ALA A 52 7.06 3.16 -5.17
N ALA A 53 8.03 2.35 -4.72
CA ALA A 53 8.45 2.35 -3.31
C ALA A 53 8.97 3.73 -2.86
N ALA A 54 9.80 4.39 -3.67
CA ALA A 54 10.29 5.73 -3.37
C ALA A 54 9.17 6.78 -3.30
N GLN A 55 8.18 6.73 -4.20
CA GLN A 55 7.03 7.63 -4.17
C GLN A 55 6.15 7.40 -2.93
N MET A 56 5.95 6.14 -2.55
CA MET A 56 5.22 5.76 -1.33
C MET A 56 5.88 6.35 -0.08
N ASP A 57 7.20 6.19 0.04
CA ASP A 57 7.98 6.71 1.17
C ASP A 57 7.94 8.26 1.22
N LEU A 58 8.23 8.90 0.09
CA LEU A 58 8.27 10.37 -0.01
C LEU A 58 6.94 11.04 0.37
N HIS A 59 5.82 10.41 0.03
CA HIS A 59 4.48 11.00 0.20
C HIS A 59 3.67 10.39 1.35
N GLY A 60 4.23 9.43 2.09
CA GLY A 60 3.60 8.85 3.28
C GLY A 60 2.37 7.98 3.00
N PHE A 61 2.19 7.50 1.76
CA PHE A 61 1.14 6.53 1.42
C PHE A 61 1.73 5.15 1.16
N ARG A 62 0.96 4.09 1.46
CA ARG A 62 1.46 2.70 1.35
C ARG A 62 0.88 1.91 0.18
N ARG A 63 0.11 2.57 -0.69
CA ARG A 63 -0.52 1.99 -1.87
C ARG A 63 -0.53 3.03 -2.98
N ILE A 64 -0.28 2.58 -4.21
CA ILE A 64 -0.26 3.44 -5.39
C ILE A 64 -1.07 2.78 -6.52
N PRO A 65 -1.97 3.52 -7.19
CA PRO A 65 -2.61 3.07 -8.42
C PRO A 65 -1.59 2.87 -9.54
N VAL A 66 -1.76 1.80 -10.30
CA VAL A 66 -0.97 1.49 -11.51
C VAL A 66 -1.82 1.82 -12.73
N VAL A 67 -1.27 2.60 -13.66
CA VAL A 67 -1.96 3.04 -14.88
C VAL A 67 -1.29 2.49 -16.13
N GLY A 68 -2.12 2.10 -17.10
CA GLY A 68 -1.68 1.68 -18.43
C GLY A 68 -1.23 2.88 -19.29
N ARG A 69 -0.69 2.57 -20.48
CA ARG A 69 -0.24 3.57 -21.46
C ARG A 69 -1.39 4.46 -21.96
N ASP A 70 -2.60 3.94 -21.96
CA ASP A 70 -3.85 4.63 -22.31
C ASP A 70 -4.43 5.46 -21.15
N LYS A 71 -3.67 5.63 -20.04
CA LYS A 71 -4.09 6.32 -18.81
C LYS A 71 -5.28 5.68 -18.11
N ARG A 72 -5.60 4.42 -18.40
CA ARG A 72 -6.63 3.67 -17.66
C ARG A 72 -6.01 2.97 -16.46
N LEU A 73 -6.81 2.82 -15.40
CA LEU A 73 -6.41 2.07 -14.21
C LEU A 73 -6.17 0.61 -14.60
N ALA A 74 -4.95 0.13 -14.39
CA ALA A 74 -4.59 -1.28 -14.57
C ALA A 74 -4.72 -2.07 -13.27
N GLY A 75 -4.45 -1.44 -12.12
CA GLY A 75 -4.53 -2.09 -10.81
C GLY A 75 -4.01 -1.21 -9.68
N ILE A 76 -3.70 -1.82 -8.54
CA ILE A 76 -3.12 -1.18 -7.35
C ILE A 76 -1.97 -2.06 -6.87
N VAL A 77 -0.87 -1.44 -6.44
CA VAL A 77 0.22 -2.12 -5.74
C VAL A 77 0.44 -1.48 -4.37
N SER A 78 0.65 -2.29 -3.35
CA SER A 78 1.00 -1.87 -2.00
C SER A 78 2.48 -2.07 -1.71
N LEU A 79 2.99 -1.38 -0.69
CA LEU A 79 4.36 -1.58 -0.22
C LEU A 79 4.58 -3.03 0.25
N SER A 80 3.56 -3.67 0.81
CA SER A 80 3.62 -5.09 1.22
C SER A 80 3.78 -6.02 0.02
N ASP A 81 3.09 -5.76 -1.09
CA ASP A 81 3.23 -6.56 -2.32
C ASP A 81 4.67 -6.48 -2.86
N ILE A 82 5.27 -5.29 -2.79
CA ILE A 82 6.66 -5.07 -3.20
C ILE A 82 7.62 -5.88 -2.32
N HIS A 83 7.49 -5.78 -0.99
CA HIS A 83 8.31 -6.55 -0.07
C HIS A 83 8.15 -8.07 -0.28
N GLN A 84 6.91 -8.54 -0.45
CA GLN A 84 6.63 -9.95 -0.70
C GLN A 84 7.28 -10.42 -2.00
N ALA A 85 7.18 -9.64 -3.08
CA ALA A 85 7.77 -10.01 -4.36
C ALA A 85 9.32 -10.08 -4.31
N ILE A 86 9.95 -9.14 -3.61
CA ILE A 86 11.41 -9.14 -3.40
C ILE A 86 11.82 -10.37 -2.59
N PHE A 87 11.15 -10.62 -1.46
CA PHE A 87 11.45 -11.75 -0.58
C PHE A 87 11.31 -13.10 -1.28
N LEU A 88 10.22 -13.30 -2.04
CA LEU A 88 10.00 -14.54 -2.79
C LEU A 88 11.08 -14.77 -3.86
N ARG A 89 11.51 -13.71 -4.56
CA ARG A 89 12.59 -13.78 -5.56
C ARG A 89 13.93 -14.18 -4.94
N GLU A 90 14.24 -13.67 -3.75
CA GLU A 90 15.45 -14.03 -3.03
C GLU A 90 15.44 -15.51 -2.61
N LEU A 91 14.32 -16.02 -2.09
CA LEU A 91 14.18 -17.43 -1.72
C LEU A 91 14.32 -18.38 -2.92
N GLU A 92 13.72 -18.03 -4.06
CA GLU A 92 13.89 -18.80 -5.30
C GLU A 92 15.37 -18.83 -5.71
N SER A 93 16.04 -17.67 -5.73
CA SER A 93 17.45 -17.58 -6.12
C SER A 93 18.41 -18.36 -5.19
N ALA A 94 18.13 -18.42 -3.89
CA ALA A 94 18.90 -19.21 -2.93
C ALA A 94 18.69 -20.73 -3.11
N THR A 95 17.51 -21.14 -3.58
CA THR A 95 17.19 -22.56 -3.83
C THR A 95 17.94 -23.12 -5.05
N PHE A 96 18.19 -22.30 -6.07
CA PHE A 96 18.93 -22.73 -7.28
C PHE A 96 20.45 -22.82 -7.08
N GLN A 97 21.04 -22.11 -6.11
CA GLN A 97 22.49 -22.16 -5.87
C GLN A 97 22.96 -23.37 -5.05
N ASN A 98 22.08 -24.02 -4.29
CA ASN A 98 22.43 -25.18 -3.44
C ASN A 98 22.33 -26.55 -4.16
N GLY A 99 22.05 -26.58 -5.46
CA GLY A 99 21.74 -27.81 -6.21
C GLY A 99 22.87 -28.42 -7.06
N THR A 100 24.04 -27.79 -7.18
CA THR A 100 25.08 -28.19 -8.17
C THR A 100 26.38 -28.77 -7.59
N GLU A 101 26.50 -29.00 -6.28
CA GLU A 101 27.70 -29.57 -5.67
C GLU A 101 27.44 -30.91 -4.97
N LYS A 102 27.10 -31.96 -5.73
CA LYS A 102 27.31 -33.35 -5.28
C LYS A 102 27.12 -34.33 -6.45
N GLY A 103 28.19 -34.55 -7.20
CA GLY A 103 28.21 -35.64 -8.18
C GLY A 103 29.33 -35.51 -9.18
N ASP A 104 30.59 -35.67 -8.75
CA ASP A 104 31.61 -36.41 -9.50
C ASP A 104 32.85 -36.55 -8.61
N ASP A 105 32.96 -37.67 -7.89
CA ASP A 105 34.27 -38.16 -7.42
C ASP A 105 34.14 -39.62 -6.98
N ARG A 106 34.05 -40.50 -7.96
CA ARG A 106 34.38 -41.93 -7.82
C ARG A 106 34.93 -42.44 -9.16
N ILE A 107 36.24 -42.30 -9.33
CA ILE A 107 37.06 -43.18 -10.16
C ILE A 107 38.20 -43.72 -9.29
#